data_AF-A0A6N7MDX8-F1
#
_entry.id   AF-A0A6N7MDX8-F1
#
_cell.length_a   1.000
_cell.length_b   1.000
_cell.length_c   1.000
_cell.angle_alpha   90.00
_cell.angle_beta   90.00
_cell.angle_gamma   90.00
#
_symmetry.space_group_name_H-M   'P 1'
#
loop_
_entity.id
_entity.type
_entity.pdbx_description
1 polymer ?
#
loop_
_entity_poly.entity_id
_entity_poly.type
_entity_poly.pdbx_seq_one_letter_code
_entity_poly.pdbx_strand_id
1 'polypeptide(L)' 'MEEKALIDFETSEHLQKAVLSIMYAMREKYNKYPEYKTIMMSLTTVSKEINAIRIKEITGEMDDLWKESKSKV' A
#
# COMPACT_ATOMS: atom_id res chain seq x y z
N MET A 1 -15.76 -11.64 12.17
CA MET A 1 -15.61 -11.50 10.69
C MET A 1 -14.98 -10.16 10.33
N GLU A 2 -15.25 -9.07 11.05
CA GLU A 2 -14.55 -7.77 10.91
C GLU A 2 -13.08 -7.79 11.34
N GLU A 3 -12.74 -8.57 12.36
CA GLU A 3 -11.38 -8.67 12.91
C GLU A 3 -10.33 -9.14 11.88
N LYS A 4 -10.74 -9.97 10.92
CA LYS A 4 -9.84 -10.47 9.86
C LYS A 4 -9.49 -9.38 8.84
N ALA A 5 -10.43 -8.48 8.55
CA ALA A 5 -10.21 -7.36 7.62
C ALA A 5 -9.32 -6.28 8.23
N LEU A 6 -9.26 -6.16 9.57
CA LEU A 6 -8.35 -5.25 10.27
C LEU A 6 -6.89 -5.74 10.19
N ILE A 7 -6.66 -7.05 10.36
CA ILE A 7 -5.31 -7.67 10.28
C ILE A 7 -4.69 -7.54 8.89
N ASP A 8 -5.52 -7.57 7.84
CA ASP A 8 -5.09 -7.45 6.43
C ASP A 8 -4.49 -6.07 6.09
N PHE A 9 -4.60 -5.08 6.99
CA PHE A 9 -4.03 -3.73 6.81
C PHE A 9 -3.07 -3.29 7.94
N GLU A 10 -2.72 -4.18 8.88
CA GLU A 10 -1.85 -3.82 10.01
C GLU A 10 -0.41 -3.51 9.61
N THR A 11 0.05 -4.01 8.46
CA THR A 11 1.43 -3.80 7.98
C THR A 11 1.45 -3.30 6.55
N SER A 12 2.48 -2.53 6.21
CA SER A 12 2.75 -2.11 4.83
C SER A 12 2.86 -3.31 3.89
N GLU A 13 3.33 -4.47 4.38
CA GLU A 13 3.41 -5.70 3.61
C GLU A 13 2.04 -6.29 3.28
N HIS A 14 1.13 -6.35 4.25
CA HIS A 14 -0.23 -6.85 4.00
C HIS A 14 -0.99 -5.92 3.04
N LEU A 15 -0.85 -4.61 3.24
CA LEU A 15 -1.42 -3.60 2.36
C LEU A 15 -0.85 -3.72 0.92
N GLN A 16 0.45 -3.95 0.78
CA GLN A 16 1.08 -4.19 -0.53
C GLN A 16 0.50 -5.44 -1.22
N LYS A 17 0.33 -6.55 -0.48
CA LYS A 17 -0.28 -7.78 -1.00
C LYS A 17 -1.73 -7.56 -1.44
N ALA A 18 -2.50 -6.78 -0.69
CA ALA A 18 -3.88 -6.43 -1.05
C ALA A 18 -3.94 -5.64 -2.37
N VAL A 19 -3.10 -4.59 -2.51
CA VAL A 19 -3.03 -3.78 -3.74
C VAL A 19 -2.64 -4.64 -4.95
N LEU A 20 -1.63 -5.51 -4.82
CA LEU A 20 -1.22 -6.41 -5.89
C LEU A 20 -2.34 -7.40 -6.29
N SER A 21 -3.11 -7.89 -5.31
CA SER A 21 -4.25 -8.78 -5.57
C SER A 21 -5.36 -8.05 -6.36
N ILE A 22 -5.63 -6.79 -6.01
CA ILE A 22 -6.58 -5.94 -6.77
C ILE A 22 -6.06 -5.70 -8.18
N MET A 23 -4.79 -5.35 -8.36
CA MET A 23 -4.18 -5.15 -9.67
C MET A 23 -4.28 -6.40 -10.55
N TYR A 24 -4.07 -7.59 -9.97
CA TYR A 24 -4.23 -8.85 -10.67
C TYR A 24 -5.69 -9.07 -11.13
N ALA A 25 -6.66 -8.88 -10.23
CA ALA A 25 -8.07 -9.00 -10.58
C ALA A 25 -8.51 -7.97 -11.65
N MET A 26 -8.02 -6.73 -11.56
CA MET A 26 -8.23 -5.69 -12.56
C MET A 26 -7.72 -6.13 -13.93
N ARG A 27 -6.52 -6.71 -13.99
CA ARG A 27 -5.92 -7.19 -15.24
C ARG A 27 -6.68 -8.37 -15.84
N GLU A 28 -7.12 -9.32 -15.03
CA GLU A 28 -7.82 -10.51 -15.52
C GLU A 28 -9.23 -10.18 -16.03
N LYS A 29 -9.99 -9.39 -15.26
CA LYS A 29 -11.43 -9.22 -15.50
C LYS A 29 -11.78 -7.93 -16.22
N TYR A 30 -10.95 -6.90 -16.07
CA TYR A 30 -11.34 -5.54 -16.47
C TYR A 30 -10.41 -4.92 -17.53
N ASN A 31 -9.42 -5.65 -18.06
CA ASN A 31 -8.47 -5.10 -19.05
C ASN A 31 -9.09 -4.59 -20.36
N LYS A 32 -10.34 -4.95 -20.65
CA LYS A 32 -11.07 -4.52 -21.85
C LYS A 32 -11.78 -3.18 -21.69
N TYR A 33 -11.95 -2.71 -20.45
CA TYR A 33 -12.61 -1.43 -20.19
C TYR A 33 -11.63 -0.27 -20.35
N PRO A 34 -12.03 0.86 -20.96
CA PRO A 34 -11.14 1.99 -21.19
C PRO A 34 -10.56 2.60 -19.91
N GLU A 35 -11.32 2.56 -18.80
CA GLU A 35 -10.94 3.07 -17.49
C GLU A 35 -9.85 2.24 -16.81
N TYR A 36 -9.67 0.98 -17.25
CA TYR A 36 -8.69 0.06 -16.70
C TYR A 36 -7.29 0.67 -16.61
N LYS A 37 -6.84 1.35 -17.68
CA LYS A 37 -5.50 1.95 -17.71
C LYS A 37 -5.35 2.99 -16.62
N THR A 38 -6.34 3.88 -16.46
CA THR A 38 -6.34 4.91 -15.42
C THR A 38 -6.32 4.31 -14.03
N ILE A 39 -7.17 3.32 -13.76
CA ILE A 39 -7.22 2.65 -12.46
C ILE A 39 -5.90 1.93 -12.17
N MET A 40 -5.31 1.24 -13.16
CA MET A 40 -4.02 0.56 -13.00
C MET A 40 -2.86 1.53 -12.76
N MET A 41 -2.86 2.71 -13.39
CA MET A 41 -1.87 3.75 -13.08
C MET A 41 -1.99 4.21 -11.63
N SER A 42 -3.20 4.48 -11.16
CA SER A 42 -3.43 4.87 -9.76
C SER A 42 -2.98 3.79 -8.78
N LEU A 43 -3.34 2.52 -9.03
CA LEU A 43 -2.90 1.39 -8.21
C LEU A 43 -1.38 1.20 -8.24
N THR A 44 -0.73 1.49 -9.38
CA THR A 44 0.73 1.44 -9.51
C THR A 44 1.40 2.54 -8.67
N THR A 45 0.83 3.75 -8.64
CA THR A 45 1.32 4.84 -7.78
C THR A 45 1.18 4.47 -6.30
N VAL A 46 0.01 3.99 -5.88
CA VAL A 46 -0.23 3.54 -4.50
C VAL A 46 0.76 2.44 -4.10
N SER A 47 0.99 1.45 -4.97
CA SER A 47 1.97 0.38 -4.77
C SER A 47 3.41 0.90 -4.56
N LYS A 48 3.81 1.95 -5.31
CA LYS A 48 5.13 2.58 -5.11
C LYS A 48 5.23 3.31 -3.77
N GLU A 49 4.18 4.01 -3.37
CA GLU A 49 4.14 4.76 -2.10
C GLU A 49 4.21 3.80 -0.90
N ILE A 50 3.45 2.70 -0.92
CA ILE A 50 3.50 1.67 0.12
C ILE A 50 4.90 1.06 0.19
N ASN A 51 5.52 0.77 -0.96
CA ASN A 51 6.87 0.22 -0.97
C ASN A 51 7.91 1.21 -0.40
N ALA A 52 7.74 2.51 -0.62
CA ALA A 52 8.58 3.53 -0.01
C ALA A 52 8.42 3.56 1.52
N ILE A 53 7.19 3.43 2.02
CA ILE A 53 6.91 3.30 3.47
C ILE A 53 7.58 2.05 4.03
N ARG A 54 7.44 0.91 3.36
CA ARG A 54 8.03 -0.36 3.77
C ARG A 54 9.55 -0.33 3.85
N ILE A 55 10.21 0.37 2.91
CA ILE A 55 11.67 0.58 2.98
C ILE A 55 12.04 1.37 4.23
N LYS A 56 11.27 2.43 4.57
CA LYS A 56 11.49 3.22 5.79
C LYS A 56 11.23 2.44 7.07
N GLU A 57 10.28 1.51 7.06
CA GLU A 57 10.05 0.59 8.18
C GLU A 57 11.23 -0.37 8.37
N ILE A 58 11.73 -0.98 7.29
CA ILE A 58 12.85 -1.94 7.34
C ILE A 58 14.17 -1.28 7.75
N THR A 59 14.39 -0.05 7.30
CA THR A 59 15.61 0.72 7.59
C THR A 59 15.61 1.39 8.97
N GLY A 60 14.47 1.43 9.65
CA GLY A 60 14.32 2.12 10.94
C GLY A 60 14.18 3.64 10.82
N GLU A 61 14.19 4.21 9.61
CA GLU A 61 14.00 5.66 9.39
C GLU A 61 12.64 6.17 9.91
N MET A 62 11.63 5.30 9.99
CA MET A 62 10.35 5.64 10.61
C MET A 62 10.51 6.01 12.09
N ASP A 63 11.31 5.27 12.86
CA ASP A 63 11.49 5.54 14.30
C ASP A 63 12.10 6.91 14.56
N ASP A 64 12.98 7.37 13.66
CA ASP A 64 13.60 8.69 13.74
C ASP A 64 12.59 9.81 13.44
N LEU A 65 11.69 9.62 12.47
CA LEU A 65 10.59 10.55 12.19
C LEU A 65 9.58 10.64 13.34
N TRP A 66 9.29 9.51 14.01
CA TRP A 66 8.41 9.47 15.18
C TRP A 66 9.04 10.16 16.41
N LYS A 67 10.37 10.08 16.58
CA LYS A 67 11.08 10.80 17.65
C LYS A 67 11.19 12.30 17.36
N GLU A 68 11.42 12.68 16.10
CA GLU A 68 11.55 14.07 15.70
C GLU A 68 10.21 14.82 15.78
N SER A 69 9.09 14.16 15.44
CA SER A 69 7.75 14.75 15.59
C SER A 69 7.36 14.97 17.06
N LYS A 70 7.78 14.09 17.98
CA LYS A 70 7.55 14.25 19.42
C LYS A 70 8.45 15.28 20.11
N SER A 71 9.61 15.61 19.54
CA SER A 71 10.48 16.68 20.06
C SER A 71 10.03 18.09 19.66
N LYS A 72 9.08 18.20 18.72
CA LYS A 72 8.52 19.48 18.25
C LYS A 72 7.19 19.85 18.93
N VAL A 73 6.76 19.10 19.95
CA VAL A 73 5.56 19.34 20.77
C VAL A 73 5.96 19.66 22.20
#